data_AF-A0A384KZ28-F1
#
_entry.id   AF-A0A384KZ28-F1
#
_cell.length_a   1.000
_cell.length_b   1.000
_cell.length_c   1.000
_cell.angle_alpha   90.00
_cell.angle_beta   90.00
_cell.angle_gamma   90.00
#
_symmetry.space_group_name_H-M   'P 1'
#
loop_
_entity.id
_entity.type
_entity.pdbx_description
1 polymer ?
#
loop_
_entity_poly.entity_id
_entity_poly.type
_entity_poly.pdbx_seq_one_letter_code
_entity_poly.pdbx_strand_id
1 'polypeptide(L)'
;MSFMLQHLNSGWAVDQAIINEEERLVCIRFGHDYDPDCMKMDELLYKVAEDIKNFCVIYLVDITEVPEFNTMYELYDPVSVMFFYRNKHMMIDLGTGNNNKINWPMNNKQEFIDIVETIFRGARKGRGLVISPKDYSTKYKY
;
A
#
# COMPACT_ATOMS: atom_id res chain seq x y z
N MET A 1 4.39 -17.48 6.06
CA MET A 1 5.69 -16.97 6.53
C MET A 1 5.72 -15.47 6.24
N SER A 2 5.42 -14.63 7.23
CA SER A 2 5.51 -13.16 7.11
C SER A 2 6.01 -12.57 8.45
N PHE A 3 7.08 -13.15 9.00
CA PHE A 3 7.59 -12.80 10.33
C PHE A 3 8.46 -11.52 10.38
N MET A 4 8.70 -10.86 9.25
CA MET A 4 9.63 -9.71 9.20
C MET A 4 8.95 -8.35 8.96
N LEU A 5 7.76 -8.33 8.37
CA LEU A 5 6.98 -7.09 8.23
C LEU A 5 6.02 -6.99 9.42
N GLN A 6 5.78 -5.77 9.89
CA GLN A 6 4.97 -5.56 11.08
C GLN A 6 3.48 -5.73 10.76
N HIS A 7 2.81 -6.62 11.51
CA HIS A 7 1.36 -6.84 11.42
C HIS A 7 0.62 -5.91 12.38
N LEU A 8 -0.52 -5.39 11.93
CA LEU A 8 -1.43 -4.60 12.74
C LEU A 8 -2.73 -5.38 12.92
N ASN A 9 -2.99 -5.75 14.17
CA ASN A 9 -4.02 -6.74 14.53
C ASN A 9 -5.30 -6.08 15.09
N SER A 10 -5.45 -4.76 14.98
CA SER A 10 -6.66 -4.06 15.39
C SER A 10 -6.86 -2.77 14.63
N GLY A 11 -8.12 -2.35 14.50
CA GLY A 11 -8.47 -1.07 13.86
C GLY A 11 -7.76 0.12 14.51
N TRP A 12 -7.67 0.12 15.84
CA TRP A 12 -6.94 1.13 16.60
C TRP A 12 -5.45 1.17 16.26
N ALA A 13 -4.81 0.02 16.06
CA ALA A 13 -3.39 -0.04 15.68
C ALA A 13 -3.16 0.53 14.27
N VAL A 14 -4.09 0.28 13.34
CA VAL A 14 -4.08 0.87 11.99
C VAL A 14 -4.22 2.39 12.06
N ASP A 15 -5.21 2.89 12.80
CA ASP A 15 -5.43 4.34 12.95
C ASP A 15 -4.21 5.03 13.60
N GLN A 16 -3.65 4.44 14.66
CA GLN A 16 -2.45 4.95 15.30
C GLN A 16 -1.24 4.96 14.37
N ALA A 17 -1.04 3.91 13.57
CA ALA A 17 0.05 3.85 12.61
C ALA A 17 -0.05 4.97 11.55
N ILE A 18 -1.27 5.31 11.12
CA ILE A 18 -1.53 6.39 10.16
C ILE A 18 -1.38 7.78 10.78
N ILE A 19 -1.84 7.96 12.03
CA ILE A 19 -1.83 9.26 12.72
C ILE A 19 -0.44 9.63 13.22
N ASN A 20 0.30 8.68 13.78
CA ASN A 20 1.57 8.95 14.45
C ASN A 20 2.72 9.19 13.46
N GLU A 21 2.58 8.79 12.19
CA GLU A 21 3.61 8.96 11.18
C GLU A 21 3.45 10.30 10.43
N GLU A 22 4.32 11.27 10.75
CA GLU A 22 4.26 12.63 10.18
C GLU A 22 5.27 12.89 9.06
N GLU A 23 6.37 12.13 9.04
CA GLU A 23 7.52 12.36 8.17
C GLU A 23 7.59 11.39 6.99
N ARG A 24 7.11 10.15 7.16
CA ARG A 24 7.17 9.11 6.15
C ARG A 24 5.79 8.78 5.59
N LEU A 25 5.79 8.12 4.44
CA LEU A 25 4.60 7.49 3.88
C LEU A 25 4.26 6.24 4.71
N VAL A 26 2.98 6.02 4.98
CA VAL A 26 2.50 4.76 5.56
C VAL A 26 1.91 3.92 4.43
N CYS A 27 2.54 2.77 4.16
CA CYS A 27 2.07 1.77 3.22
C CYS A 27 1.41 0.63 4.00
N ILE A 28 0.14 0.34 3.69
CA ILE A 28 -0.61 -0.73 4.34
C ILE A 28 -1.07 -1.72 3.28
N ARG A 29 -0.67 -2.99 3.44
CA ARG A 29 -1.22 -4.11 2.68
C ARG A 29 -2.38 -4.70 3.46
N PHE A 30 -3.57 -4.62 2.90
CA PHE A 30 -4.76 -5.33 3.33
C PHE A 30 -4.90 -6.62 2.51
N GLY A 31 -5.10 -7.74 3.19
CA GLY A 31 -5.39 -9.03 2.56
C GLY A 31 -5.06 -10.19 3.47
N HIS A 32 -5.23 -11.42 3.01
CA HIS A 32 -4.95 -12.60 3.81
C HIS A 32 -3.53 -13.11 3.62
N ASP A 33 -2.83 -13.43 4.70
CA ASP A 33 -1.46 -13.96 4.66
C ASP A 33 -1.32 -15.29 3.90
N TYR A 34 -2.40 -16.06 3.83
CA TYR A 34 -2.44 -17.34 3.13
C TYR A 34 -2.77 -17.19 1.63
N ASP A 35 -3.20 -16.00 1.18
CA ASP A 35 -3.55 -15.78 -0.21
C ASP A 35 -2.29 -15.73 -1.10
N PRO A 36 -2.24 -16.47 -2.22
CA PRO A 36 -1.06 -16.51 -3.09
C PRO A 36 -0.64 -15.14 -3.65
N ASP A 37 -1.58 -14.23 -3.89
CA ASP A 37 -1.27 -12.90 -4.42
C ASP A 37 -0.78 -11.96 -3.31
N CYS A 38 -1.31 -12.09 -2.10
CA CYS A 38 -0.73 -11.46 -0.92
C CYS A 38 0.70 -11.94 -0.66
N MET A 39 0.97 -13.24 -0.76
CA MET A 39 2.33 -13.78 -0.57
C MET A 39 3.34 -13.19 -1.56
N LYS A 40 2.96 -13.08 -2.85
CA LYS A 40 3.82 -12.44 -3.86
C LYS A 40 4.07 -10.96 -3.54
N MET A 41 3.04 -10.26 -3.10
CA MET A 41 3.16 -8.84 -2.74
C MET A 41 4.02 -8.65 -1.49
N ASP A 42 3.84 -9.48 -0.47
CA ASP A 42 4.64 -9.47 0.76
C ASP A 42 6.12 -9.74 0.48
N GLU A 43 6.44 -10.68 -0.42
CA GLU A 43 7.83 -10.93 -0.82
C GLU A 43 8.46 -9.70 -1.49
N LEU A 44 7.68 -8.98 -2.33
CA LEU A 44 8.13 -7.73 -2.93
C LEU A 44 8.33 -6.64 -1.87
N LEU A 45 7.34 -6.44 -0.98
CA LEU A 45 7.37 -5.46 0.10
C LEU A 45 8.56 -5.69 1.02
N TYR A 46 8.86 -6.95 1.33
CA TYR A 46 10.03 -7.33 2.11
C TYR A 46 11.34 -6.94 1.41
N LYS A 47 11.46 -7.17 0.09
CA LYS A 47 12.66 -6.83 -0.69
C LYS A 47 12.91 -5.33 -0.81
N VAL A 48 11.87 -4.49 -0.72
CA VAL A 48 11.96 -3.03 -0.83
C VAL A 48 12.01 -2.33 0.53
N ALA A 49 11.57 -2.98 1.61
CA ALA A 49 11.41 -2.37 2.93
C ALA A 49 12.68 -1.64 3.39
N GLU A 50 13.85 -2.24 3.21
CA GLU A 50 15.12 -1.66 3.61
C GLU A 50 15.53 -0.45 2.75
N ASP A 51 15.19 -0.44 1.46
CA ASP A 51 15.55 0.66 0.55
C ASP A 51 14.67 1.90 0.78
N ILE A 52 13.40 1.69 1.16
CA ILE A 52 12.42 2.77 1.32
C ILE A 52 12.22 3.23 2.77
N LYS A 53 12.88 2.58 3.76
CA LYS A 53 12.70 2.84 5.20
C LYS A 53 12.82 4.30 5.64
N ASN A 54 13.59 5.09 4.90
CA ASN A 54 13.84 6.50 5.18
C ASN A 54 12.63 7.39 4.84
N PHE A 55 11.73 6.94 3.97
CA PHE A 55 10.59 7.75 3.49
C PHE A 55 9.27 6.99 3.43
N CYS A 56 9.25 5.69 3.73
CA CYS A 56 8.06 4.85 3.78
C CYS A 56 8.19 3.79 4.87
N VAL A 57 7.10 3.53 5.61
CA VAL A 57 6.94 2.42 6.55
C VAL A 57 5.87 1.47 6.00
N ILE A 58 6.11 0.17 6.11
CA ILE A 58 5.19 -0.87 5.60
C ILE A 58 4.56 -1.60 6.78
N TYR A 59 3.24 -1.76 6.72
CA TYR A 59 2.44 -2.58 7.62
C TYR A 59 1.59 -3.58 6.85
N LEU A 60 1.29 -4.70 7.50
CA LEU A 60 0.40 -5.75 7.00
C LEU A 60 -0.85 -5.81 7.89
N VAL A 61 -2.01 -6.00 7.26
CA VAL A 61 -3.30 -6.12 7.95
C VAL A 61 -4.06 -7.30 7.35
N ASP A 62 -4.45 -8.25 8.20
CA ASP A 62 -5.40 -9.30 7.82
C ASP A 62 -6.84 -8.77 7.91
N ILE A 63 -7.55 -8.80 6.78
CA ILE A 63 -8.93 -8.31 6.67
C ILE A 63 -9.96 -9.21 7.40
N THR A 64 -9.58 -10.43 7.81
CA THR A 64 -10.40 -11.26 8.70
C THR A 64 -10.24 -10.83 10.16
N GLU A 65 -9.03 -10.43 10.57
CA GLU A 65 -8.76 -9.99 11.95
C GLU A 65 -9.26 -8.56 12.18
N VAL A 66 -9.11 -7.69 11.17
CA VAL A 66 -9.49 -6.26 11.23
C VAL A 66 -10.51 -5.95 10.12
N PRO A 67 -11.79 -6.32 10.31
CA PRO A 67 -12.80 -6.16 9.27
C PRO A 67 -13.36 -4.72 9.16
N GLU A 68 -13.05 -3.82 10.10
CA GLU A 68 -13.66 -2.49 10.18
C GLU A 68 -13.42 -1.63 8.93
N PHE A 69 -12.31 -1.86 8.21
CA PHE A 69 -11.94 -1.11 7.02
C PHE A 69 -12.52 -1.70 5.72
N ASN A 70 -13.07 -2.91 5.74
CA ASN A 70 -13.47 -3.62 4.53
C ASN A 70 -14.55 -2.86 3.75
N THR A 71 -15.56 -2.35 4.45
CA THR A 71 -16.63 -1.53 3.84
C THR A 71 -16.13 -0.14 3.48
N MET A 72 -15.32 0.49 4.34
CA MET A 72 -14.86 1.88 4.14
C MET A 72 -13.97 2.02 2.92
N TYR A 73 -13.05 1.06 2.73
CA TYR A 73 -12.10 1.06 1.63
C TYR A 73 -12.48 0.11 0.50
N GLU A 74 -13.67 -0.49 0.51
CA GLU A 74 -14.15 -1.42 -0.52
C GLU A 74 -13.15 -2.58 -0.78
N LEU A 75 -12.63 -3.20 0.29
CA LEU A 75 -11.62 -4.26 0.23
C LEU A 75 -12.25 -5.59 -0.19
N TYR A 76 -12.50 -5.75 -1.49
CA TYR A 76 -13.04 -6.98 -2.09
C TYR A 76 -11.99 -7.81 -2.83
N ASP A 77 -10.87 -7.19 -3.18
CA ASP A 77 -9.78 -7.84 -3.89
C ASP A 77 -8.91 -8.70 -2.95
N PRO A 78 -8.27 -9.78 -3.43
CA PRO A 78 -7.41 -10.64 -2.61
C PRO A 78 -6.26 -9.90 -1.93
N VAL A 79 -5.70 -8.89 -2.61
CA VAL A 79 -4.64 -8.01 -2.11
C VAL A 79 -5.02 -6.57 -2.40
N SER A 80 -4.82 -5.68 -1.43
CA SER A 80 -5.05 -4.24 -1.59
C SER A 80 -3.94 -3.47 -0.88
N VAL A 81 -3.14 -2.70 -1.61
CA VAL A 81 -2.13 -1.81 -1.02
C VAL A 81 -2.59 -0.37 -1.10
N MET A 82 -2.61 0.28 0.06
CA MET A 82 -3.02 1.66 0.24
C MET A 82 -1.89 2.48 0.86
N PHE A 83 -1.89 3.78 0.57
CA PHE A 83 -0.86 4.71 1.03
C PHE A 83 -1.49 5.86 1.78
N PHE A 84 -0.86 6.25 2.89
CA PHE A 84 -1.27 7.38 3.70
C PHE A 84 -0.08 8.29 3.98
N TYR A 85 -0.35 9.57 4.15
CA TYR A 85 0.64 10.56 4.55
C TYR A 85 -0.03 11.62 5.42
N ARG A 86 0.42 11.78 6.67
CA ARG A 86 -0.14 12.74 7.63
C ARG A 86 -1.66 12.64 7.77
N ASN A 87 -2.15 11.42 8.05
CA ASN A 87 -3.58 11.12 8.17
C ASN A 87 -4.42 11.43 6.90
N LYS A 88 -3.80 11.48 5.73
CA LYS A 88 -4.50 11.60 4.45
C LYS A 88 -4.24 10.39 3.59
N HIS A 89 -5.30 9.80 3.06
CA HIS A 89 -5.22 8.77 2.03
C HIS A 89 -4.68 9.37 0.73
N MET A 90 -3.67 8.73 0.16
CA MET A 90 -2.97 9.14 -1.04
C MET A 90 -3.46 8.32 -2.23
N MET A 91 -4.03 8.99 -3.22
CA MET A 91 -4.48 8.38 -4.47
C MET A 91 -3.37 8.36 -5.52
N ILE A 92 -3.34 7.31 -6.34
CA ILE A 92 -2.35 7.12 -7.40
C ILE A 92 -3.08 6.78 -8.69
N ASP A 93 -2.91 7.60 -9.71
CA ASP A 93 -3.35 7.25 -11.05
C ASP A 93 -2.36 6.27 -11.69
N LEU A 94 -2.78 5.01 -11.74
CA LEU A 94 -2.04 3.89 -12.35
C LEU A 94 -2.56 3.56 -13.76
N GLY A 95 -3.58 4.27 -14.25
CA GLY A 95 -4.24 3.96 -15.52
C GLY A 95 -5.14 2.72 -15.50
N THR A 96 -5.35 2.10 -14.34
CA THR A 96 -6.27 0.94 -14.16
C THR A 96 -7.72 1.36 -13.94
N GLY A 97 -7.98 2.65 -13.71
CA GLY A 97 -9.30 3.20 -13.37
C GLY A 97 -9.59 3.24 -11.87
N ASN A 98 -8.86 2.48 -11.05
CA ASN A 98 -8.92 2.56 -9.59
C ASN A 98 -7.68 3.29 -9.05
N ASN A 99 -7.89 4.51 -8.54
CA ASN A 99 -6.81 5.34 -8.02
C ASN A 99 -6.63 5.23 -6.50
N ASN A 100 -7.51 4.50 -5.81
CA ASN A 100 -7.53 4.44 -4.35
C ASN A 100 -6.53 3.42 -3.80
N LYS A 101 -6.24 2.36 -4.56
CA LYS A 101 -5.45 1.22 -4.10
C LYS A 101 -4.77 0.51 -5.27
N ILE A 102 -3.70 -0.23 -4.95
CA ILE A 102 -3.13 -1.22 -5.86
C ILE A 102 -3.77 -2.57 -5.51
N ASN A 103 -4.57 -3.14 -6.42
CA ASN A 103 -5.30 -4.38 -6.18
C ASN A 103 -4.71 -5.62 -6.89
N TRP A 104 -3.45 -5.56 -7.30
CA TRP A 104 -2.75 -6.68 -7.94
C TRP A 104 -1.36 -6.87 -7.35
N PRO A 105 -0.82 -8.11 -7.38
CA PRO A 105 0.55 -8.35 -6.99
C PRO A 105 1.52 -7.75 -8.02
N MET A 106 2.37 -6.82 -7.58
CA MET A 106 3.48 -6.34 -8.38
C MET A 106 4.66 -7.32 -8.31
N ASN A 107 5.47 -7.40 -9.37
CA ASN A 107 6.63 -8.30 -9.43
C ASN A 107 7.97 -7.58 -9.62
N ASN A 108 7.96 -6.27 -9.88
CA ASN A 108 9.16 -5.50 -10.16
C ASN A 108 9.49 -4.57 -8.98
N LYS A 109 10.65 -4.81 -8.37
CA LYS A 109 11.19 -4.07 -7.23
C LYS A 109 11.32 -2.57 -7.54
N GLN A 110 11.93 -2.23 -8.67
CA GLN A 110 12.19 -0.84 -9.02
C GLN A 110 10.89 -0.08 -9.31
N GLU A 111 9.93 -0.72 -10.00
CA GLU A 111 8.62 -0.12 -10.28
C GLU A 111 7.87 0.25 -9.00
N PHE A 112 7.94 -0.60 -7.96
CA PHE A 112 7.31 -0.29 -6.68
C PHE A 112 8.01 0.88 -5.98
N ILE A 113 9.35 0.90 -5.96
CA ILE A 113 10.13 2.00 -5.38
C ILE A 113 9.80 3.33 -6.07
N ASP A 114 9.75 3.34 -7.41
CA ASP A 114 9.45 4.54 -8.20
C ASP A 114 8.04 5.08 -7.91
N ILE A 115 7.06 4.18 -7.71
CA ILE A 115 5.70 4.55 -7.28
C ILE A 115 5.73 5.19 -5.90
N VAL A 116 6.34 4.53 -4.91
CA VAL A 116 6.41 5.04 -3.52
C VAL A 116 7.10 6.40 -3.49
N GLU A 117 8.20 6.57 -4.22
CA GLU A 117 8.91 7.84 -4.32
C GLU A 117 8.03 8.94 -4.95
N THR A 118 7.29 8.61 -5.99
CA THR A 118 6.37 9.55 -6.65
C THR A 118 5.26 10.00 -5.72
N ILE A 119 4.67 9.08 -4.95
CA ILE A 119 3.68 9.39 -3.92
C ILE A 119 4.28 10.29 -2.86
N PHE A 120 5.44 9.92 -2.32
CA PHE A 120 6.09 10.70 -1.27
C PHE A 120 6.41 12.13 -1.73
N ARG A 121 6.95 12.29 -2.93
CA ARG A 121 7.22 13.61 -3.53
C ARG A 121 5.94 14.42 -3.76
N GLY A 122 4.86 13.78 -4.19
CA GLY A 122 3.56 14.43 -4.37
C GLY A 122 2.88 14.82 -3.06
N ALA A 123 2.92 13.92 -2.07
CA ALA A 123 2.39 14.13 -0.74
C ALA A 123 3.09 15.28 -0.02
N ARG A 124 4.42 15.37 -0.11
CA ARG A 124 5.20 16.50 0.42
C ARG A 124 4.86 17.85 -0.24
N LYS A 125 4.38 17.84 -1.48
CA LYS A 125 3.87 19.02 -2.19
C LYS A 125 2.40 19.32 -1.89
N GLY A 126 1.75 18.54 -1.02
CA GLY A 126 0.35 18.71 -0.64
C GLY A 126 -0.66 18.20 -1.67
N ARG A 127 -0.23 17.39 -2.65
CA ARG A 127 -1.14 16.75 -3.62
C ARG A 127 -1.76 15.51 -2.99
N GLY A 128 -3.09 15.36 -3.09
CA GLY A 128 -3.78 14.13 -2.67
C GLY A 128 -3.83 13.05 -3.74
N LEU A 129 -3.60 13.42 -5.00
CA LEU A 129 -3.53 12.49 -6.14
C LEU A 129 -2.20 12.70 -6.88
N VAL A 130 -1.51 11.60 -7.14
CA VAL A 130 -0.27 11.57 -7.91
C VAL A 130 -0.46 10.69 -9.15
N ILE A 131 0.26 11.01 -10.22
CA ILE A 131 0.26 10.20 -11.44
C ILE A 131 1.46 9.28 -11.37
N SER A 132 1.23 7.98 -11.52
CA SER A 132 2.30 7.00 -11.60
C SER A 132 3.23 7.31 -12.77
N PRO A 133 4.56 7.14 -12.63
CA PRO A 133 5.51 7.32 -13.73
C PRO A 133 5.28 6.30 -14.86
N LYS A 134 4.54 5.21 -14.58
CA LYS A 134 4.24 4.15 -15.53
C LYS A 134 2.74 3.90 -15.61
N ASP A 135 2.26 3.73 -16.83
CA ASP A 135 0.88 3.36 -17.11
C ASP A 135 0.71 1.83 -17.05
N TYR A 136 -0.23 1.37 -16.22
CA TYR A 136 -0.59 -0.04 -16.10
C TYR A 136 -1.87 -0.41 -16.88
N SER A 137 -2.45 0.54 -17.63
CA SER A 137 -3.69 0.38 -18.42
C SER A 137 -3.66 -0.76 -19.43
N THR A 138 -2.49 -1.20 -19.89
CA THR A 138 -2.35 -2.28 -20.89
C THR A 138 -2.02 -3.64 -20.28
N LYS A 139 -1.53 -3.69 -19.03
CA LYS A 139 -1.15 -4.95 -18.38
C LYS A 139 -2.33 -5.68 -17.72
N TYR A 140 -3.40 -4.96 -17.38
CA TYR A 140 -4.55 -5.48 -16.64
C TYR A 140 -5.91 -5.20 -17.28
N LYS A 141 -5.94 -4.89 -18.59
CA LYS A 141 -7.18 -4.99 -19.38
C LYS A 141 -7.51 -6.47 -19.58
N TYR A 142 -8.29 -7.02 -18.66
CA TYR A 142 -9.02 -8.27 -18.86
C TYR A 142 -10.51 -7.95 -18.83
#